data_AF-A0A7S1TX93-F1
#
_entry.id   AF-A0A7S1TX93-F1
#
_cell.length_a   1.000
_cell.length_b   1.000
_cell.length_c   1.000
_cell.angle_alpha   90.00
_cell.angle_beta   90.00
_cell.angle_gamma   90.00
#
_symmetry.space_group_name_H-M   'P 1'
#
loop_
_entity.id
_entity.type
_entity.pdbx_description
1 polymer ?
#
loop_
_entity_poly.entity_id
_entity_poly.type
_entity_poly.pdbx_seq_one_letter_code
_entity_poly.pdbx_strand_id
1 'polypeptide(L)'
;PNPNPNPNPNPNPNPNPNPNPKTLLFVNIEEGPPKILRLFGRATIKLPAEVSPDLASRFPPSLTTKNHGWRAVYVLKVDRITTSCGYSMPVLRFESYRSMLDDFSAKKGNDGMVDYRRLKNSFSIDGAPSLSVLCDYAVKVAPGTPAGYYWASAIPEGDAEARRQARRRAEALQATPARGGQAA
;
A
#
# COMPACT_ATOMS: atom_id res chain seq x y z
N PRO A 1 8.02 -4.41 46.32
CA PRO A 1 6.93 -4.01 45.40
C PRO A 1 7.23 -2.62 44.80
N ASN A 2 7.80 -2.60 43.59
CA ASN A 2 8.04 -1.37 42.84
C ASN A 2 6.86 -1.17 41.88
N PRO A 3 5.94 -0.21 42.12
CA PRO A 3 4.86 0.08 41.18
C PRO A 3 5.46 0.97 40.10
N ASN A 4 5.72 0.41 38.92
CA ASN A 4 6.14 1.19 37.75
C ASN A 4 5.09 2.28 37.46
N PRO A 5 5.38 3.58 37.68
CA PRO A 5 4.47 4.64 37.33
C PRO A 5 4.86 5.08 35.92
N ASN A 6 4.16 4.58 34.90
CA ASN A 6 4.28 5.17 33.57
C ASN A 6 3.08 6.10 33.34
N PRO A 7 3.17 7.40 33.70
CA PRO A 7 2.21 8.38 33.26
C PRO A 7 2.66 8.80 31.87
N ASN A 8 2.07 8.25 30.83
CA ASN A 8 2.16 8.88 29.52
C ASN A 8 0.84 9.59 29.21
N PRO A 9 0.64 10.83 29.69
CA PRO A 9 -0.45 11.65 29.22
C PRO A 9 -0.01 12.16 27.85
N ASN A 10 -0.52 11.59 26.76
CA ASN A 10 -0.26 12.16 25.45
C ASN A 10 -1.21 13.36 25.24
N PRO A 11 -0.76 14.63 25.34
CA PRO A 11 -1.63 15.79 25.27
C PRO A 11 -1.36 16.46 23.93
N ASN A 12 -1.86 15.88 22.83
CA ASN A 12 -1.77 16.59 21.55
C ASN A 12 -2.97 16.29 20.65
N PRO A 13 -4.02 17.13 20.70
CA PRO A 13 -5.06 17.14 19.67
C PRO A 13 -4.52 17.99 18.50
N ASN A 14 -3.77 17.37 17.59
CA ASN A 14 -3.25 18.09 16.42
C ASN A 14 -4.41 18.41 15.44
N PRO A 15 -4.71 19.70 15.14
CA PRO A 15 -5.91 20.12 14.41
C PRO A 15 -5.72 20.22 12.88
N ASN A 16 -4.86 19.39 12.27
CA ASN A 16 -4.51 19.52 10.85
C ASN A 16 -5.40 18.65 9.93
N PRO A 17 -6.14 19.21 8.96
CA PRO A 17 -7.23 18.55 8.20
C PRO A 17 -6.79 17.55 7.11
N ASN A 18 -5.59 16.96 7.16
CA ASN A 18 -5.14 15.98 6.15
C ASN A 18 -5.16 14.53 6.71
N PRO A 19 -6.09 13.64 6.29
CA PRO A 19 -6.71 12.62 7.15
C PRO A 19 -6.05 11.22 7.18
N ASN A 20 -4.76 11.06 6.81
CA ASN A 20 -4.17 9.72 6.63
C ASN A 20 -3.12 9.33 7.70
N PRO A 21 -3.51 9.13 8.97
CA PRO A 21 -2.62 8.56 9.96
C PRO A 21 -2.29 7.11 9.58
N LYS A 22 -1.04 6.72 9.79
CA LYS A 22 -0.56 5.35 9.57
C LYS A 22 0.40 4.98 10.69
N THR A 23 0.35 3.70 11.04
CA THR A 23 1.24 3.09 12.02
C THR A 23 1.94 1.93 11.34
N LEU A 24 3.28 1.93 11.37
CA LEU A 24 4.08 0.78 10.98
C LEU A 24 4.58 0.10 12.24
N LEU A 25 4.45 -1.22 12.29
CA LEU A 25 4.85 -2.06 13.42
C LEU A 25 5.92 -3.03 12.92
N PHE A 26 7.10 -2.96 13.53
CA PHE A 26 8.18 -3.92 13.34
C PHE A 26 8.26 -4.79 14.59
N VAL A 27 8.31 -6.10 14.39
CA VAL A 27 8.29 -7.10 15.46
C VAL A 27 9.41 -8.09 15.22
N ASN A 28 10.30 -8.21 16.19
CA ASN A 28 11.22 -9.33 16.30
C ASN A 28 10.89 -10.11 17.57
N ILE A 29 10.47 -11.36 17.39
CA ILE A 29 10.01 -12.31 18.41
C ILE A 29 10.54 -13.71 18.12
N GLU A 30 11.68 -13.82 17.44
CA GLU A 30 12.26 -15.12 17.05
C GLU A 30 13.07 -15.75 18.19
N GLU A 31 14.01 -15.01 18.76
CA GLU A 31 14.83 -15.46 19.87
C GLU A 31 15.16 -14.30 20.81
N GLY A 32 15.33 -14.62 22.09
CA GLY A 32 15.67 -13.65 23.13
C GLY A 32 14.51 -12.69 23.48
N PRO A 33 14.82 -11.56 24.15
CA PRO A 33 13.81 -10.58 24.52
C PRO A 33 13.13 -9.96 23.29
N PRO A 34 11.79 -9.90 23.22
CA PRO A 34 11.07 -9.30 22.12
C PRO A 34 11.49 -7.85 21.85
N LYS A 35 11.65 -7.50 20.57
CA LYS A 35 11.95 -6.13 20.14
C LYS A 35 10.82 -5.64 19.24
N ILE A 36 10.03 -4.71 19.76
CA ILE A 36 8.87 -4.17 19.06
C ILE A 36 9.05 -2.66 18.90
N LEU A 37 8.93 -2.20 17.65
CA LEU A 37 9.05 -0.80 17.26
C LEU A 37 7.79 -0.36 16.51
N ARG A 38 7.18 0.75 16.94
CA ARG A 38 6.06 1.39 16.26
C ARG A 38 6.47 2.76 15.76
N LEU A 39 6.20 3.01 14.49
CA LEU A 39 6.34 4.31 13.86
C LEU A 39 4.94 4.86 13.60
N PHE A 40 4.65 6.03 14.17
CA PHE A 40 3.41 6.75 13.94
C PHE A 40 3.70 7.96 13.07
N GLY A 41 2.84 8.21 12.10
CA GLY A 41 2.99 9.35 11.23
C GLY A 41 1.87 9.47 10.23
N ARG A 42 2.12 10.27 9.21
CA ARG A 42 1.19 10.48 8.10
C ARG A 42 1.83 10.03 6.81
N ALA A 43 1.08 9.27 6.02
CA ALA A 43 1.58 8.74 4.76
C ALA A 43 1.01 9.53 3.58
N THR A 44 1.88 9.83 2.62
CA THR A 44 1.47 10.10 1.24
C THR A 44 1.61 8.82 0.45
N ILE A 45 0.76 8.65 -0.56
CA ILE A 45 0.72 7.45 -1.38
C ILE A 45 1.14 7.85 -2.78
N LYS A 46 2.03 7.05 -3.38
CA LYS A 46 2.41 7.15 -4.78
C LYS A 46 1.97 5.89 -5.51
N LEU A 47 1.11 6.04 -6.50
CA LEU A 47 0.76 4.98 -7.44
C LEU A 47 1.97 4.65 -8.31
N PRO A 48 2.03 3.47 -8.95
CA PRO A 48 3.21 3.02 -9.68
C PRO A 48 3.70 4.01 -10.74
N ALA A 49 2.79 4.73 -11.39
CA ALA A 49 3.11 5.75 -12.39
C ALA A 49 3.71 7.04 -11.79
N GLU A 50 3.51 7.30 -10.50
CA GLU A 50 3.98 8.49 -9.78
C GLU A 50 5.32 8.25 -9.05
N VAL A 51 5.78 7.00 -9.04
CA VAL A 51 7.04 6.60 -8.39
C VAL A 51 8.20 6.98 -9.31
N SER A 52 9.08 7.85 -8.81
CA SER A 52 10.29 8.23 -9.56
C SER A 52 11.28 7.05 -9.65
N PRO A 53 12.14 7.02 -10.68
CA PRO A 53 13.18 5.99 -10.79
C PRO A 53 14.10 5.90 -9.56
N ASP A 54 14.46 7.04 -8.96
CA ASP A 54 15.23 7.09 -7.69
C ASP A 54 14.51 6.43 -6.52
N LEU A 55 13.19 6.63 -6.42
CA LEU A 55 12.42 6.00 -5.35
C LEU A 55 12.25 4.50 -5.63
N ALA A 56 12.04 4.11 -6.88
CA ALA A 56 11.91 2.71 -7.29
C ALA A 56 13.20 1.91 -7.03
N SER A 57 14.38 2.53 -7.22
CA SER A 57 15.68 1.86 -7.03
C SER A 57 16.01 1.52 -5.57
N ARG A 58 15.30 2.13 -4.61
CA ARG A 58 15.43 1.83 -3.17
C ARG A 58 14.82 0.48 -2.79
N PHE A 59 14.11 -0.16 -3.71
CA PHE A 59 13.46 -1.44 -3.50
C PHE A 59 13.99 -2.49 -4.51
N PRO A 60 14.04 -3.77 -4.11
CA PRO A 60 14.32 -4.85 -5.04
C PRO A 60 13.36 -4.80 -6.25
N PRO A 61 13.84 -4.97 -7.50
CA PRO A 61 12.98 -4.98 -8.68
C PRO A 61 11.86 -6.05 -8.62
N SER A 62 12.08 -7.13 -7.88
CA SER A 62 11.09 -8.20 -7.61
C SER A 62 9.90 -7.75 -6.79
N LEU A 63 9.96 -6.59 -6.12
CA LEU A 63 8.84 -5.99 -5.40
C LEU A 63 8.19 -4.84 -6.18
N THR A 64 8.88 -4.30 -7.19
CA THR A 64 8.46 -3.11 -7.92
C THR A 64 8.18 -3.42 -9.39
N THR A 65 9.12 -3.08 -10.27
CA THR A 65 8.94 -3.05 -11.73
C THR A 65 8.72 -4.43 -12.36
N LYS A 66 9.18 -5.51 -11.71
CA LYS A 66 8.98 -6.88 -12.18
C LYS A 66 7.80 -7.60 -11.51
N ASN A 67 7.10 -6.96 -10.57
CA ASN A 67 6.00 -7.57 -9.84
C ASN A 67 4.65 -7.04 -10.36
N HIS A 68 3.86 -7.90 -11.00
CA HIS A 68 2.51 -7.56 -11.47
C HIS A 68 1.55 -7.15 -10.33
N GLY A 69 1.86 -7.58 -9.11
CA GLY A 69 1.13 -7.28 -7.87
C GLY A 69 1.48 -5.94 -7.22
N TRP A 70 2.53 -5.23 -7.67
CA TRP A 70 2.94 -3.92 -7.12
C TRP A 70 1.79 -2.90 -7.22
N ARG A 71 1.45 -2.26 -6.09
CA ARG A 71 0.24 -1.42 -5.97
C ARG A 71 0.51 0.05 -5.73
N ALA A 72 1.44 0.36 -4.82
CA ALA A 72 1.74 1.73 -4.42
C ALA A 72 2.99 1.76 -3.52
N VAL A 73 3.63 2.92 -3.44
CA VAL A 73 4.59 3.27 -2.38
C VAL A 73 3.89 4.13 -1.35
N TYR A 74 4.03 3.76 -0.08
CA TYR A 74 3.69 4.63 1.04
C TYR A 74 4.94 5.38 1.50
N VAL A 75 4.90 6.70 1.44
CA VAL A 75 5.94 7.57 2.01
C VAL A 75 5.44 8.08 3.35
N LEU A 76 5.92 7.47 4.43
CA LEU A 76 5.53 7.82 5.79
C LEU A 76 6.43 8.94 6.33
N LYS A 77 5.85 10.10 6.64
CA LYS A 77 6.49 11.10 7.50
C LYS A 77 6.25 10.71 8.95
N VAL A 78 7.29 10.24 9.62
CA VAL A 78 7.22 9.78 11.01
C VAL A 78 7.21 10.97 11.95
N ASP A 79 6.19 11.03 12.81
CA ASP A 79 5.99 12.09 13.80
C ASP A 79 6.27 11.58 15.23
N ARG A 80 6.11 10.27 15.48
CA ARG A 80 6.35 9.65 16.80
C ARG A 80 6.86 8.22 16.67
N ILE A 81 7.73 7.84 17.60
CA ILE A 81 8.27 6.48 17.73
C ILE A 81 7.96 5.95 19.13
N THR A 82 7.58 4.67 19.24
CA THR A 82 7.46 3.98 20.53
C THR A 82 8.01 2.57 20.45
N THR A 83 8.54 2.07 21.56
CA THR A 83 8.96 0.67 21.71
C THR A 83 8.09 -0.05 22.76
N SER A 84 8.03 -1.37 22.70
CA SER A 84 7.37 -2.19 23.73
C SER A 84 8.12 -3.51 23.99
N CYS A 85 8.05 -4.01 25.23
CA CYS A 85 8.80 -5.17 25.70
C CYS A 85 8.24 -6.54 25.24
N GLY A 86 6.97 -6.60 24.84
CA GLY A 86 6.39 -7.79 24.19
C GLY A 86 6.39 -9.09 25.00
N TYR A 87 6.47 -9.06 26.33
CA TYR A 87 6.68 -10.27 27.15
C TYR A 87 5.63 -11.38 27.00
N SER A 88 4.42 -11.07 26.50
CA SER A 88 3.38 -12.05 26.22
C SER A 88 3.36 -12.54 24.77
N MET A 89 4.33 -12.13 23.93
CA MET A 89 4.37 -12.52 22.53
C MET A 89 4.93 -13.93 22.37
N PRO A 90 4.39 -14.74 21.44
CA PRO A 90 4.93 -16.07 21.16
C PRO A 90 6.29 -15.97 20.48
N VAL A 91 7.08 -17.05 20.57
CA VAL A 91 8.27 -17.24 19.75
C VAL A 91 7.83 -17.61 18.32
N LEU A 92 8.17 -16.79 17.33
CA LEU A 92 7.90 -17.07 15.90
C LEU A 92 9.21 -17.12 15.11
N ARG A 93 9.53 -18.30 14.57
CA ARG A 93 10.69 -18.51 13.70
C ARG A 93 10.31 -18.34 12.24
N PHE A 94 11.16 -17.66 11.48
CA PHE A 94 10.97 -17.55 10.04
C PHE A 94 11.28 -18.90 9.37
N GLU A 95 10.33 -19.40 8.59
CA GLU A 95 10.50 -20.65 7.83
C GLU A 95 10.77 -20.34 6.35
N SER A 96 9.84 -19.67 5.68
CA SER A 96 9.98 -19.26 4.29
C SER A 96 8.96 -18.20 3.88
N TYR A 97 9.19 -17.55 2.73
CA TYR A 97 8.18 -16.72 2.07
C TYR A 97 7.22 -17.59 1.25
N ARG A 98 5.93 -17.22 1.21
CA ARG A 98 4.95 -17.85 0.31
C ARG A 98 5.02 -17.23 -1.09
N SER A 99 5.07 -18.05 -2.14
CA SER A 99 5.07 -17.59 -3.54
C SER A 99 3.66 -17.27 -4.09
N MET A 100 2.61 -17.75 -3.42
CA MET A 100 1.24 -17.77 -3.95
C MET A 100 0.73 -16.42 -4.47
N LEU A 101 1.08 -15.31 -3.82
CA LEU A 101 0.67 -13.98 -4.27
C LEU A 101 1.37 -13.56 -5.57
N ASP A 102 2.66 -13.86 -5.69
CA ASP A 102 3.44 -13.58 -6.88
C ASP A 102 2.96 -14.47 -8.03
N ASP A 103 2.74 -15.77 -7.77
CA ASP A 103 2.20 -16.73 -8.75
C ASP A 103 0.82 -16.31 -9.25
N PHE A 104 -0.08 -15.92 -8.34
CA PHE A 104 -1.40 -15.40 -8.66
C PHE A 104 -1.32 -14.15 -9.53
N SER A 105 -0.45 -13.21 -9.16
CA SER A 105 -0.29 -11.94 -9.87
C SER A 105 0.32 -12.14 -11.26
N ALA A 106 1.29 -13.05 -11.38
CA ALA A 106 1.90 -13.44 -12.65
C ALA A 106 0.88 -14.10 -13.58
N LYS A 107 0.07 -15.04 -13.07
CA LYS A 107 -0.99 -15.69 -13.85
C LYS A 107 -2.06 -14.70 -14.36
N LYS A 108 -2.38 -13.66 -13.56
CA LYS A 108 -3.33 -12.60 -13.96
C LYS A 108 -2.73 -11.61 -14.95
N GLY A 109 -1.42 -11.37 -14.88
CA GLY A 109 -0.74 -10.32 -15.63
C GLY A 109 -1.16 -8.91 -15.21
N ASN A 110 -0.61 -7.89 -15.87
CA ASN A 110 -0.86 -6.48 -15.52
C ASN A 110 -2.34 -6.10 -15.57
N ASP A 111 -3.02 -6.41 -16.69
CA ASP A 111 -4.41 -6.02 -16.91
C ASP A 111 -5.35 -6.76 -15.96
N GLY A 112 -5.16 -8.07 -15.82
CA GLY A 112 -5.96 -8.89 -14.89
C GLY A 112 -5.79 -8.44 -13.44
N MET A 113 -4.61 -7.94 -13.06
CA MET A 113 -4.38 -7.39 -11.72
C MET A 113 -4.99 -5.99 -11.54
N VAL A 114 -5.04 -5.17 -12.58
CA VAL A 114 -5.79 -3.89 -12.54
C VAL A 114 -7.28 -4.16 -12.33
N ASP A 115 -7.86 -5.06 -13.10
CA ASP A 115 -9.28 -5.42 -12.97
C ASP A 115 -9.60 -6.07 -11.63
N TYR A 116 -8.73 -6.98 -11.17
CA TYR A 116 -8.88 -7.59 -9.86
C TYR A 116 -8.89 -6.54 -8.74
N ARG A 117 -7.94 -5.61 -8.76
CA ARG A 117 -7.87 -4.52 -7.77
C ARG A 117 -9.11 -3.64 -7.80
N ARG A 118 -9.66 -3.34 -8.98
CA ARG A 118 -10.90 -2.56 -9.12
C ARG A 118 -12.11 -3.31 -8.58
N LEU A 119 -12.31 -4.56 -8.98
CA LEU A 119 -13.50 -5.31 -8.58
C LEU A 119 -13.46 -5.74 -7.11
N LYS A 120 -12.26 -5.98 -6.56
CA LYS A 120 -12.10 -6.63 -5.25
C LYS A 120 -11.50 -5.73 -4.16
N ASN A 121 -10.85 -4.62 -4.52
CA ASN A 121 -10.11 -3.78 -3.56
C ASN A 121 -10.45 -2.28 -3.67
N SER A 122 -11.55 -1.91 -4.35
CA SER A 122 -12.00 -0.51 -4.48
C SER A 122 -12.58 0.08 -3.20
N PHE A 123 -13.05 -0.79 -2.30
CA PHE A 123 -13.60 -0.42 -1.02
C PHE A 123 -12.91 -1.22 0.08
N SER A 124 -12.70 -0.59 1.24
CA SER A 124 -12.28 -1.26 2.45
C SER A 124 -13.44 -2.05 3.06
N ILE A 125 -13.14 -2.84 4.10
CA ILE A 125 -14.14 -3.67 4.79
C ILE A 125 -15.28 -2.85 5.41
N ASP A 126 -14.99 -1.62 5.82
CA ASP A 126 -15.93 -0.62 6.34
C ASP A 126 -16.57 0.25 5.24
N GLY A 127 -16.33 -0.06 3.95
CA GLY A 127 -16.98 0.59 2.81
C GLY A 127 -16.35 1.90 2.37
N ALA A 128 -15.24 2.31 2.97
CA ALA A 128 -14.53 3.51 2.55
C ALA A 128 -13.79 3.30 1.20
N PRO A 129 -13.66 4.35 0.37
CA PRO A 129 -12.83 4.32 -0.83
C PRO A 129 -11.39 3.86 -0.58
N SER A 130 -10.84 3.05 -1.49
CA SER A 130 -9.48 2.52 -1.46
C SER A 130 -8.67 2.95 -2.71
N LEU A 131 -7.42 2.50 -2.84
CA LEU A 131 -6.50 2.91 -3.90
C LEU A 131 -7.06 2.75 -5.32
N SER A 132 -7.83 1.69 -5.57
CA SER A 132 -8.30 1.36 -6.92
C SER A 132 -9.27 2.40 -7.50
N VAL A 133 -9.97 3.16 -6.65
CA VAL A 133 -10.85 4.26 -7.07
C VAL A 133 -10.13 5.61 -7.18
N LEU A 134 -8.89 5.68 -6.70
CA LEU A 134 -8.03 6.87 -6.80
C LEU A 134 -7.18 6.90 -8.08
N CYS A 135 -7.22 5.84 -8.89
CA CYS A 135 -6.54 5.84 -10.18
C CYS A 135 -7.40 6.54 -11.24
N ASP A 136 -6.94 7.65 -11.81
CA ASP A 136 -7.70 8.48 -12.78
C ASP A 136 -8.16 7.74 -14.05
N TYR A 137 -7.48 6.64 -14.38
CA TYR A 137 -7.80 5.78 -15.51
C TYR A 137 -8.67 4.57 -15.12
N ALA A 138 -9.16 4.53 -13.87
CA ALA A 138 -10.06 3.50 -13.39
C ALA A 138 -11.50 3.80 -13.76
N VAL A 139 -12.13 2.81 -14.39
CA VAL A 139 -13.58 2.72 -14.49
C VAL A 139 -14.15 2.78 -13.07
N LYS A 140 -15.11 3.69 -12.85
CA LYS A 140 -15.78 3.81 -11.56
C LYS A 140 -16.63 2.58 -11.31
N VAL A 141 -16.50 2.00 -10.12
CA VAL A 141 -17.27 0.84 -9.68
C VAL A 141 -18.08 1.20 -8.44
N ALA A 142 -19.29 0.64 -8.32
CA ALA A 142 -20.15 0.83 -7.16
C ALA A 142 -20.08 -0.41 -6.22
N PRO A 143 -20.23 -0.23 -4.89
CA PRO A 143 -20.31 -1.35 -3.97
C PRO A 143 -21.55 -2.22 -4.27
N GLY A 144 -21.38 -3.54 -4.24
CA GLY A 144 -22.35 -4.52 -4.76
C GLY A 144 -23.20 -5.25 -3.72
N THR A 145 -23.08 -5.00 -2.41
CA THR A 145 -23.81 -5.76 -1.37
C THR A 145 -24.06 -4.99 -0.06
N PRO A 146 -25.21 -5.22 0.63
CA PRO A 146 -25.48 -4.70 1.98
C PRO A 146 -24.88 -5.52 3.14
N ALA A 147 -24.45 -6.76 2.91
CA ALA A 147 -24.02 -7.70 3.95
C ALA A 147 -22.48 -7.79 4.07
N GLY A 148 -21.88 -6.84 4.80
CA GLY A 148 -20.58 -6.97 5.49
C GLY A 148 -19.29 -7.14 4.68
N TYR A 149 -19.34 -7.46 3.39
CA TYR A 149 -18.17 -7.54 2.52
C TYR A 149 -18.48 -6.83 1.19
N TYR A 150 -17.85 -5.68 0.96
CA TYR A 150 -18.06 -4.87 -0.24
C TYR A 150 -17.23 -5.41 -1.41
N TRP A 151 -17.89 -5.88 -2.46
CA TRP A 151 -17.28 -6.14 -3.76
C TRP A 151 -17.86 -5.17 -4.78
N ALA A 152 -17.07 -4.74 -5.74
CA ALA A 152 -17.60 -3.95 -6.85
C ALA A 152 -18.30 -4.86 -7.86
N SER A 153 -19.49 -4.46 -8.32
CA SER A 153 -20.18 -5.13 -9.43
C SER A 153 -19.56 -4.75 -10.79
N ALA A 154 -19.72 -5.64 -11.77
CA ALA A 154 -18.97 -5.75 -13.03
C ALA A 154 -18.60 -4.45 -13.77
N ILE A 155 -17.50 -4.52 -14.54
CA ILE A 155 -17.08 -3.48 -15.50
C ILE A 155 -18.06 -3.50 -16.69
N PRO A 156 -18.75 -2.41 -17.04
CA PRO A 156 -19.62 -2.37 -18.21
C PRO A 156 -18.88 -2.74 -19.50
N GLU A 157 -19.51 -3.49 -20.41
CA GLU A 157 -18.89 -3.98 -21.66
C GLU A 157 -18.40 -2.85 -22.60
N GLY A 158 -18.92 -1.62 -22.45
CA GLY A 158 -18.51 -0.44 -23.22
C GLY A 158 -17.13 0.15 -22.89
N ASP A 159 -16.43 -0.35 -21.86
CA ASP A 159 -15.17 0.22 -21.37
C ASP A 159 -13.91 -0.22 -22.11
N ALA A 160 -14.01 -0.99 -23.20
CA ALA A 160 -12.85 -1.41 -23.98
C ALA A 160 -12.02 -0.22 -24.52
N GLU A 161 -12.68 0.90 -24.84
CA GLU A 161 -12.04 2.16 -25.24
C GLU A 161 -11.27 2.79 -24.07
N ALA A 162 -11.89 2.88 -22.90
CA ALA A 162 -11.29 3.42 -21.69
C ALA A 162 -10.07 2.58 -21.27
N ARG A 163 -10.14 1.24 -21.44
CA ARG A 163 -9.01 0.32 -21.26
C ARG A 163 -7.86 0.65 -22.22
N ARG A 164 -8.15 0.86 -23.51
CA ARG A 164 -7.14 1.25 -24.52
C ARG A 164 -6.52 2.62 -24.23
N GLN A 165 -7.31 3.60 -23.78
CA GLN A 165 -6.81 4.94 -23.44
C GLN A 165 -5.97 4.93 -22.17
N ALA A 166 -6.40 4.19 -21.15
CA ALA A 166 -5.62 3.95 -19.93
C ALA A 166 -4.27 3.31 -20.25
N ARG A 167 -4.25 2.30 -21.13
CA ARG A 167 -3.04 1.64 -21.63
C ARG A 167 -2.09 2.65 -22.29
N ARG A 168 -2.58 3.44 -23.23
CA ARG A 168 -1.78 4.48 -23.91
C ARG A 168 -1.21 5.50 -22.94
N ARG A 169 -1.97 5.91 -21.92
CA ARG A 169 -1.48 6.83 -20.87
C ARG A 169 -0.40 6.20 -19.99
N ALA A 170 -0.60 4.96 -19.54
CA ALA A 170 0.38 4.25 -18.73
C ALA A 170 1.67 3.95 -19.51
N GLU A 171 1.56 3.55 -20.77
CA GLU A 171 2.69 3.34 -21.68
C GLU A 171 3.43 4.66 -21.97
N ALA A 172 2.72 5.76 -22.21
CA ALA A 172 3.34 7.07 -22.40
C ALA A 172 4.08 7.57 -21.14
N LEU A 173 3.53 7.31 -19.95
CA LEU A 173 4.16 7.64 -18.66
C LEU A 173 5.42 6.79 -18.41
N GLN A 174 5.44 5.52 -18.83
CA GLN A 174 6.61 4.65 -18.74
C GLN A 174 7.66 4.95 -19.83
N ALA A 175 7.24 5.46 -20.99
CA ALA A 175 8.10 5.76 -22.14
C ALA A 175 8.70 7.16 -22.12
N THR A 176 8.36 8.03 -21.16
CA THR A 176 8.97 9.36 -21.06
C THR A 176 10.34 9.23 -20.39
N PRO A 177 11.47 9.41 -21.12
CA PRO A 177 12.78 9.41 -20.48
C PRO A 177 12.86 10.61 -19.53
N ALA A 178 13.45 10.39 -18.35
CA ALA A 178 13.87 11.50 -17.48
C ALA A 178 14.73 12.44 -18.34
N ARG A 179 14.24 13.65 -18.62
CA ARG A 179 15.04 14.69 -19.27
C ARG A 179 16.23 14.98 -18.36
N GLY A 180 17.34 14.31 -18.62
CA GLY A 180 18.63 14.65 -18.06
C GLY A 180 18.94 16.07 -18.48
N GLY A 181 19.19 16.92 -17.49
CA GLY A 181 19.77 18.24 -17.72
C GLY A 181 21.14 18.05 -18.35
N GLN A 182 21.28 18.46 -19.60
CA GLN A 182 22.56 18.93 -20.11
C GLN A 182 22.69 20.39 -19.70
N ALA A 183 23.61 20.66 -18.78
CA ALA A 183 24.25 21.95 -18.66
C ALA A 183 25.74 21.72 -18.94
N ALA A 184 26.18 22.21 -20.10
CA ALA A 184 27.56 22.62 -20.33
C ALA A 184 27.67 24.10 -19.94
#